data_AF-A0FL34-F1
#
_entry.id   AF-A0FL34-F1
#
_cell.length_a   1.000
_cell.length_b   1.000
_cell.length_c   1.000
_cell.angle_alpha   90.00
_cell.angle_beta   90.00
_cell.angle_gamma   90.00
#
_symmetry.space_group_name_H-M   'P 1'
#
loop_
_entity.id
_entity.type
_entity.pdbx_description
1 polymer ?
#
loop_
_entity_poly.entity_id
_entity_poly.type
_entity_poly.pdbx_seq_one_letter_code
_entity_poly.pdbx_strand_id
1 'polypeptide(L)'
;MLYNMVDLLSVAYKNNFAVGSYNVANSEFVEAIIHAAEAKNAPAIIQIHPNEINLVGDDFTAYVRQAVDRTRIPMAIHVDHGATLGDCVRGIHNGYTSVMIDASAKSWDD
;
A
#
# COMPACT_ATOMS: atom_id res chain seq x y z
N MET A 1 7.40 4.88 9.16
CA MET A 1 7.00 3.83 10.14
C MET A 1 5.81 3.08 9.57
N LEU A 2 5.89 1.76 9.50
CA LEU A 2 4.90 0.93 8.83
C LEU A 2 3.80 0.46 9.80
N TYR A 3 2.53 0.62 9.39
CA TYR A 3 1.33 0.19 10.11
C TYR A 3 0.50 -0.74 9.24
N ASN A 4 -0.34 -1.59 9.85
CA ASN A 4 -1.42 -2.23 9.11
C ASN A 4 -2.51 -1.20 8.78
N MET A 5 -3.27 -1.45 7.71
CA MET A 5 -4.25 -0.49 7.22
C MET A 5 -5.48 -0.36 8.14
N VAL A 6 -5.81 -1.38 8.93
CA VAL A 6 -6.90 -1.32 9.91
C VAL A 6 -6.60 -0.26 10.97
N ASP A 7 -5.41 -0.27 11.55
CA ASP A 7 -4.99 0.70 12.56
C ASP A 7 -4.90 2.12 11.97
N LEU A 8 -4.34 2.24 10.76
CA LEU A 8 -4.20 3.52 10.07
C LEU A 8 -5.56 4.16 9.76
N LEU A 9 -6.48 3.40 9.16
CA LEU A 9 -7.81 3.88 8.79
C LEU A 9 -8.74 4.04 9.99
N SER A 10 -8.55 3.27 11.07
CA SER A 10 -9.31 3.46 12.31
C SER A 10 -9.11 4.85 12.90
N VAL A 11 -7.89 5.40 12.83
CA VAL A 11 -7.62 6.78 13.26
C VAL A 11 -8.29 7.77 12.31
N ALA A 12 -8.17 7.56 11.00
CA ALA A 12 -8.76 8.42 9.98
C ALA A 12 -10.29 8.51 10.13
N TYR A 13 -10.95 7.36 10.28
CA TYR A 13 -12.39 7.26 10.48
C TYR A 13 -12.84 7.96 11.76
N LYS A 14 -12.17 7.72 12.90
CA LYS A 14 -12.50 8.37 14.19
C LYS A 14 -12.36 9.90 14.15
N ASN A 15 -11.45 10.41 13.32
CA ASN A 15 -11.15 11.84 13.24
C ASN A 15 -11.70 12.50 11.96
N ASN A 16 -12.59 11.81 11.21
CA ASN A 16 -13.27 12.31 10.02
C ASN A 16 -12.33 12.88 8.94
N PHE A 17 -11.24 12.17 8.64
CA PHE A 17 -10.39 12.48 7.50
C PHE A 17 -10.11 11.24 6.65
N ALA A 18 -9.60 11.45 5.44
CA ALA A 18 -9.21 10.39 4.53
C ALA A 18 -7.67 10.28 4.44
N VAL A 19 -7.18 9.06 4.22
CA VAL A 19 -5.76 8.80 3.93
C VAL A 19 -5.64 8.60 2.43
N GLY A 20 -4.73 9.33 1.79
CA GLY A 20 -4.47 9.17 0.35
C GLY A 20 -3.82 7.82 0.06
N SER A 21 -4.28 7.17 -1.02
CA SER A 21 -3.79 5.88 -1.51
C SER A 21 -3.22 6.05 -2.91
N TYR A 22 -1.93 5.80 -3.08
CA TYR A 22 -1.21 6.17 -4.30
C TYR A 22 -0.48 4.96 -4.89
N ASN A 23 -0.77 4.64 -6.16
CA ASN A 23 -0.09 3.56 -6.88
C ASN A 23 1.34 3.96 -7.22
N VAL A 24 2.26 2.99 -7.12
CA VAL A 24 3.67 3.17 -7.46
C VAL A 24 4.18 2.02 -8.34
N ALA A 25 5.02 2.38 -9.30
CA ALA A 25 5.68 1.43 -10.21
C ALA A 25 7.19 1.68 -10.35
N ASN A 26 7.77 2.57 -9.53
CA ASN A 26 9.20 2.86 -9.51
C ASN A 26 9.60 3.59 -8.21
N SER A 27 10.90 3.83 -8.03
CA SER A 27 11.46 4.53 -6.87
C SER A 27 11.05 5.99 -6.77
N GLU A 28 10.94 6.68 -7.90
CA GLU A 28 10.67 8.11 -7.98
C GLU A 28 9.30 8.45 -7.40
N PHE A 29 8.28 7.64 -7.70
CA PHE A 29 6.95 7.80 -7.12
C PHE A 29 6.93 7.53 -5.61
N VAL A 30 7.66 6.51 -5.15
CA VAL A 30 7.77 6.19 -3.71
C VAL A 30 8.36 7.38 -2.94
N GLU A 31 9.49 7.92 -3.40
CA GLU A 31 10.10 9.10 -2.76
C GLU A 31 9.21 10.33 -2.85
N ALA A 32 8.53 10.55 -4.00
CA ALA A 32 7.62 11.68 -4.16
C ALA A 32 6.46 11.64 -3.15
N ILE A 33 5.86 10.47 -2.93
CA ILE A 33 4.80 10.28 -1.95
C ILE A 33 5.34 10.52 -0.54
N ILE A 34 6.50 9.95 -0.20
CA ILE A 34 7.10 10.12 1.13
C ILE A 34 7.40 11.60 1.41
N HIS A 35 8.06 12.30 0.48
CA HIS A 35 8.34 13.73 0.65
C HIS A 35 7.07 14.58 0.76
N ALA A 36 6.04 14.27 -0.04
CA ALA A 36 4.76 14.99 0.05
C ALA A 36 4.08 14.73 1.40
N ALA A 37 4.09 13.49 1.88
CA ALA A 37 3.52 13.10 3.15
C ALA A 37 4.25 13.77 4.33
N GLU A 38 5.58 13.85 4.28
CA GLU A 38 6.42 14.56 5.26
C GLU A 38 6.15 16.07 5.27
N ALA A 39 6.14 16.70 4.09
CA ALA A 39 5.87 18.13 3.96
C ALA A 39 4.47 18.53 4.44
N LYS A 40 3.51 17.61 4.38
CA LYS A 40 2.13 17.80 4.84
C LYS A 40 1.87 17.28 6.24
N ASN A 41 2.84 16.58 6.84
CA ASN A 41 2.68 15.84 8.09
C ASN A 41 1.39 14.98 8.08
N ALA A 42 1.17 14.27 6.97
CA ALA A 42 -0.08 13.55 6.70
C ALA A 42 0.22 12.07 6.41
N PRO A 43 -0.57 11.12 6.94
CA PRO A 43 -0.40 9.71 6.64
C PRO A 43 -0.65 9.43 5.15
N ALA A 44 -0.05 8.35 4.64
CA ALA A 44 -0.22 7.93 3.25
C ALA A 44 -0.23 6.40 3.13
N ILE A 45 -0.88 5.89 2.08
CA ILE A 45 -0.84 4.49 1.70
C ILE A 45 -0.08 4.40 0.38
N ILE A 46 0.94 3.54 0.35
CA ILE A 46 1.60 3.13 -0.88
C ILE A 46 0.88 1.90 -1.40
N GLN A 47 0.33 1.98 -2.60
CA GLN A 47 -0.37 0.87 -3.23
C GLN A 47 0.45 0.32 -4.39
N ILE A 48 0.38 -1.00 -4.59
CA ILE A 48 1.03 -1.67 -5.71
C ILE A 48 0.01 -2.66 -6.27
N HIS A 49 -0.40 -2.45 -7.52
CA HIS A 49 -1.28 -3.37 -8.23
C HIS A 49 -0.48 -4.60 -8.71
N PRO A 50 -1.11 -5.77 -8.91
CA PRO A 50 -0.48 -6.94 -9.51
C PRO A 50 0.29 -6.64 -10.81
N ASN A 51 -0.25 -5.77 -11.67
CA ASN A 51 0.44 -5.34 -12.91
C ASN A 51 1.76 -4.61 -12.63
N GLU A 52 1.79 -3.70 -11.65
CA GLU A 52 3.02 -2.99 -11.29
C GLU A 52 4.05 -3.98 -10.72
N ILE A 53 3.69 -4.82 -9.75
CA ILE A 53 4.66 -5.76 -9.16
C ILE A 53 5.14 -6.84 -10.14
N ASN A 54 4.33 -7.17 -11.16
CA ASN A 54 4.74 -8.03 -12.27
C ASN A 54 5.76 -7.35 -13.19
N LEU A 55 5.68 -6.03 -13.33
CA LEU A 55 6.62 -5.25 -14.14
C LEU A 55 7.97 -5.08 -13.43
N VAL A 56 7.96 -4.74 -12.14
CA VAL A 56 9.18 -4.36 -11.40
C VAL A 56 9.82 -5.50 -10.59
N GLY A 57 9.09 -6.58 -10.37
CA GLY A 57 9.55 -7.73 -9.58
C GLY A 57 9.41 -7.55 -8.07
N ASP A 58 9.55 -8.67 -7.34
CA ASP A 58 9.28 -8.71 -5.89
C ASP A 58 10.24 -7.87 -5.04
N ASP A 59 11.49 -7.74 -5.49
CA ASP A 59 12.52 -6.95 -4.82
C ASP A 59 12.14 -5.47 -4.67
N PHE A 60 11.24 -4.97 -5.53
CA PHE A 60 10.69 -3.63 -5.39
C PHE A 60 9.99 -3.43 -4.04
N THR A 61 9.30 -4.45 -3.53
CA THR A 61 8.64 -4.36 -2.21
C THR A 61 9.66 -4.16 -1.09
N ALA A 62 10.83 -4.80 -1.18
CA ALA A 62 11.90 -4.61 -0.21
C ALA A 62 12.41 -3.15 -0.22
N TYR A 63 12.56 -2.56 -1.40
CA TYR A 63 12.87 -1.14 -1.54
C TYR A 63 11.77 -0.25 -0.92
N VAL A 64 10.49 -0.48 -1.23
CA VAL A 64 9.38 0.32 -0.69
C VAL A 64 9.36 0.27 0.83
N ARG A 65 9.51 -0.92 1.42
CA ARG A 65 9.59 -1.09 2.87
C ARG A 65 10.74 -0.30 3.48
N GLN A 66 11.93 -0.42 2.90
CA GLN A 66 13.09 0.33 3.37
C GLN A 66 12.87 1.84 3.26
N ALA A 67 12.22 2.33 2.19
CA ALA A 67 11.90 3.74 2.03
C ALA A 67 10.93 4.23 3.11
N VAL A 68 9.84 3.49 3.35
CA VAL A 68 8.84 3.82 4.39
C VAL A 68 9.43 3.77 5.81
N ASP A 69 10.44 2.93 6.06
CA ASP A 69 11.12 2.86 7.35
C ASP A 69 12.00 4.09 7.63
N ARG A 70 12.42 4.84 6.61
CA ARG A 70 13.21 6.08 6.79
C ARG A 70 12.36 7.26 7.28
N THR A 71 11.06 7.26 7.00
CA THR A 71 10.16 8.35 7.40
C THR A 71 9.49 8.09 8.75
N ARG A 72 9.17 9.16 9.47
CA ARG A 72 8.36 9.12 10.70
C ARG A 72 6.86 9.17 10.44
N ILE A 73 6.45 9.46 9.21
CA ILE A 73 5.04 9.51 8.85
C ILE A 73 4.43 8.08 8.91
N PRO A 74 3.22 7.92 9.48
CA PRO A 74 2.50 6.65 9.46
C PRO A 74 2.10 6.28 8.04
N MET A 75 2.50 5.09 7.59
CA MET A 75 2.16 4.58 6.27
C MET A 75 1.80 3.10 6.28
N ALA A 76 1.07 2.66 5.26
CA ALA A 76 0.81 1.26 4.96
C ALA A 76 1.22 0.92 3.52
N ILE A 77 1.54 -0.35 3.26
CA ILE A 77 1.79 -0.87 1.91
C ILE A 77 0.64 -1.83 1.56
N HIS A 78 -0.02 -1.60 0.43
CA HIS A 78 -1.28 -2.23 0.06
C HIS A 78 -1.21 -2.94 -1.30
N VAL A 79 -1.73 -4.17 -1.37
CA VAL A 79 -2.02 -4.82 -2.67
C VAL A 79 -3.32 -4.23 -3.20
N ASP A 80 -3.21 -3.48 -4.29
CA ASP A 80 -4.35 -2.83 -4.95
C ASP A 80 -5.02 -3.80 -5.94
N HIS A 81 -6.31 -4.03 -5.80
CA HIS A 81 -7.09 -4.88 -6.71
C HIS A 81 -6.43 -6.26 -7.02
N GLY A 82 -6.03 -7.02 -5.99
CA GLY A 82 -5.57 -8.39 -6.17
C GLY A 82 -6.64 -9.24 -6.87
N ALA A 83 -6.35 -9.78 -8.05
CA ALA A 83 -7.34 -10.53 -8.84
C ALA A 83 -7.47 -11.99 -8.37
N THR A 84 -6.45 -12.49 -7.67
CA THR A 84 -6.37 -13.88 -7.20
C THR A 84 -5.91 -13.94 -5.75
N LEU A 85 -6.22 -15.06 -5.07
CA LEU A 85 -5.62 -15.36 -3.77
C LEU A 85 -4.08 -15.35 -3.82
N GLY A 86 -3.50 -15.74 -4.96
CA GLY A 86 -2.06 -15.72 -5.18
C GLY A 86 -1.47 -14.31 -5.06
N ASP A 87 -2.16 -13.30 -5.57
CA ASP A 87 -1.72 -11.90 -5.48
C ASP A 87 -1.68 -11.43 -4.01
N CYS A 88 -2.73 -11.72 -3.25
CA CYS A 88 -2.78 -11.38 -1.83
C CYS A 88 -1.71 -12.14 -1.02
N VAL A 89 -1.54 -13.44 -1.26
CA VAL A 89 -0.52 -14.26 -0.58
C VAL A 89 0.89 -13.77 -0.90
N ARG A 90 1.16 -13.42 -2.16
CA ARG A 90 2.44 -12.83 -2.59
C ARG A 90 2.71 -11.50 -1.88
N GLY A 91 1.71 -10.63 -1.79
CA GLY A 91 1.82 -9.37 -1.03
C GLY A 91 2.15 -9.61 0.44
N ILE A 92 1.43 -10.50 1.11
CA ILE A 92 1.69 -10.87 2.52
C ILE A 92 3.13 -11.39 2.68
N HIS A 93 3.55 -12.31 1.81
CA HIS A 93 4.89 -12.88 1.83
C HIS A 93 5.99 -11.81 1.65
N ASN A 94 5.76 -10.83 0.78
CA ASN A 94 6.71 -9.76 0.51
C ASN A 94 6.71 -8.65 1.56
N GLY A 95 5.82 -8.74 2.56
CA GLY A 95 5.78 -7.82 3.70
C GLY A 95 4.89 -6.59 3.49
N TYR A 96 3.87 -6.69 2.64
CA TYR A 96 2.77 -5.73 2.59
C TYR A 96 2.02 -5.76 3.93
N THR A 97 1.45 -4.64 4.33
CA THR A 97 0.67 -4.52 5.58
C THR A 97 -0.83 -4.41 5.37
N SER A 98 -1.26 -4.53 4.13
CA SER A 98 -2.66 -4.59 3.72
C SER A 98 -2.79 -5.27 2.35
N VAL A 99 -3.92 -5.95 2.13
CA VAL A 99 -4.25 -6.57 0.85
C VAL A 99 -5.72 -6.33 0.52
N MET A 100 -6.02 -6.15 -0.76
CA MET A 100 -7.38 -6.19 -1.30
C MET A 100 -7.49 -7.34 -2.29
N ILE A 101 -8.54 -8.15 -2.13
CA ILE A 101 -9.02 -9.05 -3.19
C ILE A 101 -10.15 -8.32 -3.91
N ASP A 102 -10.06 -8.22 -5.23
CA ASP A 102 -11.12 -7.67 -6.06
C ASP A 102 -11.87 -8.79 -6.79
N ALA A 103 -12.97 -9.20 -6.17
CA ALA A 103 -13.95 -10.11 -6.75
C ALA A 103 -15.23 -9.34 -7.20
N SER A 104 -15.17 -8.02 -7.39
CA SER A 104 -16.37 -7.21 -7.70
C SER A 104 -17.05 -7.58 -9.02
N ALA A 105 -16.32 -8.22 -9.93
CA ALA A 105 -16.86 -8.75 -11.19
C ALA A 105 -17.43 -10.18 -11.08
N LYS A 106 -17.31 -10.83 -9.91
CA LYS A 106 -17.86 -12.16 -9.63
C LYS A 106 -19.35 -12.06 -9.24
N SER A 107 -20.01 -13.22 -9.22
CA SER A 107 -21.36 -13.28 -8.64
C SER A 107 -21.27 -13.05 -7.12
N TRP A 108 -22.40 -12.76 -6.48
CA TRP A 108 -22.41 -12.53 -5.03
C TRP A 108 -21.97 -13.75 -4.22
N ASP A 109 -22.22 -14.95 -4.73
CA ASP A 109 -21.94 -16.21 -4.03
C ASP A 109 -20.51 -16.75 -4.31
N ASP A 110 -19.80 -16.18 -5.29
CA ASP A 110 -18.43 -16.56 -5.70
C ASP A 110 -17.37 -15.66 -5.04
#